data_AF-A0A6G2PRH5-F1
#
_entry.id   AF-A0A6G2PRH5-F1
#
_cell.length_a   1.000
_cell.length_b   1.000
_cell.length_c   1.000
_cell.angle_alpha   90.00
_cell.angle_beta   90.00
_cell.angle_gamma   90.00
#
_symmetry.space_group_name_H-M   'P 1'
#
loop_
_entity.id
_entity.type
_entity.pdbx_description
1 polymer ?
#
loop_
_entity_poly.entity_id
_entity_poly.type
_entity_poly.pdbx_seq_one_letter_code
_entity_poly.pdbx_strand_id
1 'polypeptide(L)' 'MTQPDPQPAPGQVWLSRYTTGMHVAVTETDGSRARIVPVTVTDGTVTVLPGRGRWSTAAQLHRAYRLTDHVLRSAR' A
#
# COMPACT_ATOMS: atom_id res chain seq x y z
N MET A 1 -11.48 -17.21 17.06
CA MET A 1 -11.74 -15.79 16.73
C MET A 1 -10.68 -15.36 15.74
N THR A 2 -11.05 -15.14 14.48
CA THR A 2 -10.12 -14.63 13.46
C THR A 2 -9.86 -13.17 13.80
N GLN A 3 -8.62 -12.82 14.13
CA GLN A 3 -8.24 -11.41 14.31
C GLN A 3 -8.65 -10.65 13.04
N PRO A 4 -9.35 -9.51 13.15
CA PRO A 4 -9.68 -8.72 11.96
C PRO A 4 -8.38 -8.37 11.25
N ASP A 5 -8.40 -8.45 9.91
CA ASP A 5 -7.26 -8.03 9.10
C ASP A 5 -6.86 -6.60 9.52
N PRO A 6 -5.55 -6.34 9.74
CA PRO A 6 -5.10 -5.05 10.25
C PRO A 6 -5.44 -3.92 9.28
N GLN A 7 -6.05 -2.85 9.79
CA GLN A 7 -6.46 -1.71 8.96
C GLN A 7 -5.23 -1.09 8.26
N PRO A 8 -5.34 -0.73 6.96
CA PRO A 8 -4.25 -0.07 6.26
C PRO A 8 -3.92 1.29 6.91
N ALA A 9 -2.64 1.62 6.97
CA ALA A 9 -2.14 2.86 7.56
C ALA A 9 -1.17 3.59 6.60
N PRO A 10 -1.13 4.94 6.62
CA PRO A 10 -0.16 5.70 5.84
C PRO A 10 1.27 5.24 6.08
N GLY A 11 2.06 5.15 5.02
CA GLY A 11 3.44 4.66 5.05
C GLY A 11 3.59 3.16 4.79
N GLN A 12 2.52 2.37 4.85
CA GLN A 12 2.59 0.94 4.50
C GLN A 12 2.75 0.73 3.00
N VAL A 13 3.60 -0.22 2.60
CA VAL A 13 3.75 -0.66 1.22
C VAL A 13 3.22 -2.09 1.06
N TRP A 14 2.53 -2.32 -0.05
CA TRP A 14 1.80 -3.53 -0.35
C TRP A 14 2.19 -4.03 -1.74
N LEU A 15 2.45 -5.34 -1.88
CA LEU A 15 2.75 -5.99 -3.16
C LEU A 15 1.47 -6.56 -3.77
N SER A 16 1.26 -6.34 -5.06
CA SER A 16 0.15 -6.92 -5.82
C SER A 16 0.24 -8.45 -5.84
N ARG A 17 -0.90 -9.12 -5.62
CA ARG A 17 -1.04 -10.57 -5.77
C ARG A 17 -1.22 -11.00 -7.23
N TYR A 18 -1.63 -10.08 -8.09
CA TYR A 18 -1.99 -10.37 -9.49
C TYR A 18 -0.92 -9.94 -10.49
N THR A 19 0.02 -9.09 -10.07
CA THR A 19 1.03 -8.49 -10.96
C THR A 19 2.37 -8.47 -10.25
N THR A 20 3.27 -9.34 -10.67
CA THR A 20 4.63 -9.42 -10.12
C THR A 20 5.34 -8.08 -10.23
N GLY A 21 6.02 -7.67 -9.15
CA GLY A 21 6.79 -6.43 -9.09
C GLY A 21 5.95 -5.16 -8.89
N MET A 22 4.62 -5.21 -9.02
CA MET A 22 3.77 -4.04 -8.80
C MET A 22 3.55 -3.81 -7.30
N HIS A 23 4.07 -2.70 -6.79
CA HIS A 23 3.85 -2.26 -5.42
C HIS A 23 2.95 -1.02 -5.38
N VAL A 24 2.23 -0.88 -4.27
CA VAL A 24 1.49 0.34 -3.94
C VAL A 24 1.80 0.77 -2.52
N ALA A 25 1.84 2.06 -2.27
CA ALA A 25 1.97 2.62 -0.94
C ALA A 25 0.68 3.30 -0.52
N VAL A 26 0.32 3.14 0.76
CA VAL A 26 -0.75 3.91 1.39
C VAL A 26 -0.19 5.28 1.76
N THR A 27 -0.82 6.34 1.24
CA THR A 27 -0.41 7.74 1.46
C THR A 27 -1.35 8.48 2.40
N GLU A 28 -2.61 8.07 2.43
CA GLU A 28 -3.67 8.72 3.18
C GLU A 28 -4.73 7.68 3.55
N THR A 29 -5.45 7.90 4.64
CA THR A 29 -6.56 7.04 5.08
C THR A 29 -7.73 7.91 5.48
N ASP A 30 -8.94 7.52 5.06
CA ASP A 30 -10.20 8.16 5.40
C ASP A 30 -11.21 7.07 5.78
N GLY A 31 -11.46 6.92 7.08
CA GLY A 31 -12.29 5.86 7.64
C GLY A 31 -11.85 4.46 7.18
N SER A 32 -12.68 3.82 6.36
CA SER A 32 -12.45 2.46 5.83
C SER A 32 -11.68 2.43 4.50
N ARG A 33 -11.29 3.60 3.97
CA ARG A 33 -10.61 3.75 2.69
C ARG A 33 -9.16 4.20 2.88
N ALA A 34 -8.32 3.76 1.97
CA ALA A 34 -6.91 4.11 1.88
C ALA A 34 -6.61 4.65 0.48
N ARG A 35 -5.87 5.74 0.40
CA ARG A 35 -5.35 6.28 -0.85
C ARG A 35 -4.04 5.57 -1.18
N ILE A 36 -4.06 4.80 -2.25
CA ILE A 36 -2.89 4.06 -2.73
C ILE A 36 -2.29 4.71 -3.96
N VAL A 37 -0.95 4.77 -3.99
CA VAL A 37 -0.17 5.23 -5.14
C VAL A 37 0.76 4.12 -5.61
N PRO A 38 1.02 4.00 -6.93
CA PRO A 38 2.02 3.07 -7.43
C PRO A 38 3.42 3.47 -6.95
N VAL A 39 4.22 2.49 -6.55
CA VAL A 39 5.61 2.68 -6.14
C VAL A 39 6.50 1.61 -6.75
N THR A 40 7.78 1.92 -6.92
CA THR A 40 8.84 0.95 -7.17
C THR A 40 9.64 0.73 -5.90
N VAL A 41 10.10 -0.51 -5.70
CA VAL A 41 11.02 -0.85 -4.62
C VAL A 41 12.30 -1.39 -5.25
N THR A 42 13.41 -0.69 -5.04
CA THR A 42 14.73 -1.04 -5.57
C THR A 42 15.73 -1.02 -4.41
N ASP A 43 16.37 -2.16 -4.13
CA ASP A 43 17.36 -2.30 -3.04
C ASP A 43 16.87 -1.74 -1.69
N GLY A 44 15.61 -2.00 -1.36
CA GLY A 44 14.96 -1.52 -0.13
C GLY A 44 14.52 -0.06 -0.15
N THR A 45 14.84 0.69 -1.21
CA THR A 45 14.39 2.07 -1.41
C THR A 45 13.01 2.08 -2.07
N VAL A 46 12.06 2.80 -1.47
CA VAL A 46 10.71 2.99 -2.02
C VAL A 46 10.64 4.32 -2.78
N THR A 47 10.30 4.27 -4.06
CA THR A 47 10.15 5.46 -4.91
C THR A 47 8.71 5.56 -5.38
N VAL A 48 8.06 6.70 -5.13
CA VAL A 48 6.71 6.96 -5.62
C VAL A 48 6.76 7.19 -7.13
N LEU A 49 5.96 6.44 -7.88
CA LEU A 49 5.87 6.63 -9.32
C LEU A 49 4.94 7.80 -9.63
N PRO A 50 5.26 8.62 -10.64
CA PRO A 50 4.35 9.66 -11.11
C PRO A 50 3.05 9.01 -11.60
N GLY A 51 1.94 9.39 -10.99
CA GLY A 51 0.64 8.81 -11.28
C GLY A 51 -0.44 9.34 -10.34
N ARG A 52 -1.70 9.16 -10.72
CA ARG A 52 -2.82 9.49 -9.83
C ARG A 52 -3.01 8.37 -8.82
N GLY A 53 -2.89 8.70 -7.54
CA GLY A 53 -3.36 7.81 -6.48
C GLY A 53 -4.86 7.53 -6.63
N ARG A 54 -5.29 6.35 -6.19
CA ARG A 54 -6.70 5.97 -6.16
C ARG A 54 -7.13 5.58 -4.76
N TRP A 55 -8.40 5.79 -4.46
CA TRP A 55 -9.00 5.29 -3.23
C TRP A 55 -9.34 3.80 -3.37
N SER A 56 -9.03 3.03 -2.33
CA SER A 56 -9.36 1.61 -2.21
C SER A 56 -9.92 1.35 -0.81
N THR A 57 -10.85 0.41 -0.66
CA THR A 57 -11.26 -0.04 0.67
C THR A 57 -10.21 -0.97 1.27
N ALA A 58 -10.20 -1.11 2.59
CA ALA A 58 -9.36 -2.11 3.28
C ALA A 58 -9.59 -3.52 2.71
N ALA A 59 -10.84 -3.95 2.58
CA ALA A 59 -11.17 -5.26 2.02
C ALA A 59 -10.61 -5.48 0.60
N GLN A 60 -10.69 -4.47 -0.27
CA GLN A 60 -10.09 -4.52 -1.60
C GLN A 60 -8.57 -4.63 -1.54
N LEU A 61 -7.93 -3.91 -0.61
CA LEU A 61 -6.49 -3.95 -0.41
C LEU A 61 -6.03 -5.33 0.07
N HIS A 62 -6.65 -5.89 1.10
CA HIS A 62 -6.33 -7.23 1.61
C HIS A 62 -6.57 -8.34 0.58
N ARG A 63 -7.60 -8.20 -0.26
CA ARG A 63 -7.90 -9.14 -1.33
C ARG A 63 -6.86 -9.09 -2.45
N ALA A 64 -6.47 -7.90 -2.89
CA ALA A 64 -5.64 -7.73 -4.09
C ALA A 64 -4.14 -7.65 -3.79
N TYR A 65 -3.76 -7.35 -2.56
CA TYR A 65 -2.39 -7.10 -2.17
C TYR A 65 -1.98 -7.88 -0.93
N ARG A 66 -0.68 -7.98 -0.70
CA ARG A 66 -0.09 -8.47 0.56
C ARG A 66 0.77 -7.37 1.17
N LEU A 67 0.63 -7.16 2.48
CA LEU A 67 1.48 -6.23 3.22
C LEU A 67 2.93 -6.70 3.11
N THR A 68 3.85 -5.74 2.93
CA THR A 68 5.29 -5.99 2.89
C THR A 68 5.97 -5.27 4.04
N ASP A 69 7.21 -5.67 4.36
CA ASP A 69 8.03 -4.99 5.37
C ASP A 69 8.55 -3.62 4.91
N HIS A 70 8.27 -3.22 3.67
CA HIS A 70 8.66 -1.91 3.17
C HIS A 70 7.77 -0.82 3.76
N VAL A 71 8.42 0.23 4.27
CA VAL A 71 7.75 1.40 4.83
C VAL A 71 8.22 2.63 4.08
N LEU A 72 7.26 3.44 3.63
CA LEU A 72 7.53 4.77 3.13
C LEU A 72 7.90 5.62 4.35
N ARG A 73 9.20 5.77 4.63
CA ARG A 73 9.65 6.89 5.46
C ARG A 73 9.26 8.13 4.68
N SER A 74 8.16 8.76 5.07
CA SER A 74 7.80 10.09 4.60
C SER A 74 9.06 10.94 4.69
N ALA A 75 9.64 11.26 3.53
CA ALA A 75 10.67 12.27 3.43
C ALA A 75 10.04 13.53 4.04
N ARG A 76 10.49 13.89 5.24
CA ARG A 76 10.21 15.18 5.84
C ARG A 76 10.95 16.25 5.06
#